data_AF-A0A849EQ41-F1
#
_entry.id   AF-A0A849EQ41-F1
#
_cell.length_a   1.000
_cell.length_b   1.000
_cell.length_c   1.000
_cell.angle_alpha   90.00
_cell.angle_beta   90.00
_cell.angle_gamma   90.00
#
_symmetry.space_group_name_H-M   'P 1'
#
loop_
_entity.id
_entity.type
_entity.pdbx_description
1 polymer ?
#
loop_
_entity_poly.entity_id
_entity_poly.type
_entity_poly.pdbx_seq_one_letter_code
_entity_poly.pdbx_strand_id
1 'polypeptide(L)' 'MRLLLIEDDVKIASFVIKGLEAAGFAVDHAADGEQGLD' A
#
# COMPACT_ATOMS: atom_id res chain seq x y z
N MET A 1 -0.82 -2.59 -13.37
CA MET A 1 0.33 -3.14 -12.60
C MET A 1 -0.08 -3.20 -11.13
N ARG A 2 0.29 -4.24 -10.38
CA ARG A 2 -0.06 -4.40 -8.96
C ARG A 2 1.13 -4.02 -8.09
N LEU A 3 0.88 -3.27 -7.03
CA LEU A 3 1.87 -2.80 -6.06
C LEU A 3 1.50 -3.31 -4.67
N LEU A 4 2.49 -3.73 -3.89
CA LEU A 4 2.36 -3.96 -2.46
C LEU A 4 3.01 -2.78 -1.74
N LEU A 5 2.25 -2.10 -0.90
CA LEU A 5 2.72 -1.04 -0.02
C LEU A 5 2.87 -1.62 1.39
N ILE A 6 4.10 -1.60 1.93
CA ILE A 6 4.37 -1.95 3.32
C ILE A 6 4.59 -0.64 4.08
N GLU A 7 3.68 -0.29 4.98
CA GLU A 7 3.71 0.96 5.75
C GLU A 7 2.92 0.78 7.05
N ASP A 8 3.53 1.07 8.20
CA ASP A 8 2.94 0.86 9.52
C ASP A 8 2.02 2.02 9.95
N ASP A 9 2.25 3.24 9.45
CA ASP A 9 1.35 4.37 9.69
C ASP A 9 0.16 4.36 8.70
N VAL A 10 -1.02 4.02 9.21
CA VAL A 10 -2.29 3.97 8.44
C VAL A 10 -2.62 5.31 7.76
N LYS A 11 -2.29 6.46 8.36
CA LYS A 11 -2.58 7.76 7.73
C LYS A 11 -1.71 7.96 6.51
N ILE A 12 -0.41 7.68 6.61
CA ILE A 12 0.54 7.78 5.50
C ILE A 12 0.15 6.77 4.41
N ALA A 13 -0.08 5.51 4.79
CA ALA A 13 -0.51 4.46 3.88
C ALA A 13 -1.75 4.87 3.08
N SER A 14 -2.78 5.41 3.75
CA SER A 14 -4.01 5.85 3.08
C SER A 14 -3.81 6.98 2.08
N PHE A 15 -2.83 7.86 2.30
CA PHE A 15 -2.50 8.94 1.38
C PHE A 15 -1.79 8.41 0.13
N VAL A 16 -0.83 7.51 0.33
CA VAL A 16 -0.04 6.89 -0.75
C VAL A 16 -0.94 5.99 -1.62
N ILE A 17 -1.77 5.14 -1.02
CA ILE A 17 -2.71 4.26 -1.72
C ILE A 17 -3.60 5.08 -2.65
N LYS A 18 -4.23 6.15 -2.13
CA LYS A 18 -5.09 7.02 -2.96
C LYS A 18 -4.37 7.63 -4.15
N GLY A 19 -3.12 8.07 -3.96
CA GLY A 19 -2.31 8.63 -5.05
C GLY A 19 -1.96 7.58 -6.12
N LEU A 20 -1.62 6.37 -5.70
CA LEU A 20 -1.29 5.26 -6.59
C LEU A 20 -2.53 4.71 -7.32
N GLU A 21 -3.65 4.57 -6.63
CA GLU A 21 -4.94 4.19 -7.25
C GLU A 21 -5.39 5.22 -8.28
N ALA A 22 -5.26 6.52 -7.98
CA ALA A 22 -5.56 7.59 -8.93
C ALA A 22 -4.66 7.56 -10.19
N ALA A 23 -3.44 7.05 -10.06
CA ALA A 23 -2.53 6.83 -11.19
C ALA A 23 -2.83 5.52 -11.97
N GLY A 24 -3.86 4.76 -11.57
CA GLY A 24 -4.30 3.54 -12.25
C GLY A 24 -3.58 2.26 -11.79
N PHE A 25 -2.92 2.30 -10.63
CA PHE A 25 -2.34 1.10 -10.01
C PHE A 25 -3.36 0.42 -9.11
N ALA A 26 -3.30 -0.91 -9.06
CA ALA A 26 -3.95 -1.67 -7.99
C ALA A 26 -2.94 -1.82 -6.85
N VAL A 27 -3.33 -1.46 -5.62
CA VAL A 27 -2.44 -1.42 -4.46
C VAL A 27 -3.00 -2.31 -3.37
N ASP A 28 -2.18 -3.24 -2.89
CA ASP A 28 -2.41 -4.00 -1.67
C ASP A 28 -1.55 -3.39 -0.55
N HIS A 29 -2.08 -3.33 0.68
CA HIS A 29 -1.39 -2.74 1.83
C HIS A 29 -1.12 -3.77 2.91
N ALA A 30 0.08 -3.74 3.46
CA ALA A 30 0.51 -4.50 4.63
C ALA A 30 1.10 -3.54 5.67
N ALA A 31 0.86 -3.80 6.95
CA ALA A 31 1.37 -2.94 8.02
C ALA A 31 2.84 -3.24 8.38
N ASP A 32 3.35 -4.41 7.99
CA ASP A 32 4.70 -4.86 8.30
C ASP A 32 5.22 -5.85 7.25
N GLY A 33 6.49 -6.23 7.40
CA GLY A 33 7.16 -7.14 6.48
C GLY A 33 6.69 -8.58 6.53
N GLU A 34 6.14 -9.04 7.65
CA GLU A 34 5.60 -10.41 7.76
C GLU A 34 4.28 -10.49 7.00
N GLN A 35 3.38 -9.53 7.21
CA GLN A 35 2.11 -9.41 6.47
C GLN A 35 2.31 -9.18 4.97
N GLY A 36 3.40 -8.51 4.57
CA GLY A 36 3.72 -8.29 3.17
C GLY A 36 4.39 -9.48 2.48
N LEU A 37 4.82 -10.49 3.24
CA LEU A 37 5.50 -11.68 2.72
C LEU A 37 4.53 -12.86 2.53
N ASP A 38 3.49 -12.94 3.36
CA ASP A 38 2.39 -13.93 3.27
C ASP A 38 1.52 -13.74 2.00
#